data_AF-A0AAD1AD92-F1
#
_entry.id   AF-A0AAD1AD92-F1
#
_cell.length_a   1.000
_cell.length_b   1.000
_cell.length_c   1.000
_cell.angle_alpha   90.00
_cell.angle_beta   90.00
_cell.angle_gamma   90.00
#
_symmetry.space_group_name_H-M   'P 1'
#
loop_
_entity.id
_entity.type
_entity.pdbx_description
1 polymer ?
#
loop_
_entity_poly.entity_id
_entity_poly.type
_entity_poly.pdbx_seq_one_letter_code
_entity_poly.pdbx_strand_id
1 'polypeptide(L)'
;MTTNPARELADLLESWRALNPTETVEGRRGGPPVNAAFWRRQAHAVELLLEVDAAITRMRERGRRTDHYEEPLIYWYIGVFAPADVWDVSANRSREILPKHAVNALYGLADTLDGAAFALPVIPLDDENAAGIHGGIEDIETLLNNGGLRLPGAAEDYVRALLLQARELLDASAQGSTVDLVRKLNELVGMLYSVIESGGQGDDVTDRLRSAVRKVQPWTAGFVRFGAQALEIGANVKELLG
;
A
#
# COMPACT_ATOMS: atom_id res chain seq x y z
N MET A 1 5.27 -18.56 -2.44
CA MET A 1 3.94 -18.55 -1.80
C MET A 1 3.77 -17.16 -1.23
N THR A 2 2.86 -16.37 -1.78
CA THR A 2 2.48 -15.08 -1.20
C THR A 2 1.69 -15.36 0.09
N THR A 3 2.17 -14.89 1.22
CA THR A 3 1.49 -15.03 2.52
C THR A 3 0.19 -14.20 2.49
N ASN A 4 -0.88 -14.69 3.14
CA ASN A 4 -2.12 -13.95 3.25
C ASN A 4 -1.92 -12.75 4.21
N PRO A 5 -2.10 -11.49 3.75
CA PRO A 5 -1.77 -10.31 4.54
C PRO A 5 -2.62 -10.18 5.81
N ALA A 6 -3.88 -10.63 5.79
CA ALA A 6 -4.74 -10.63 6.97
C ALA A 6 -4.24 -11.62 8.03
N ARG A 7 -3.76 -12.80 7.62
CA ARG A 7 -3.19 -13.79 8.55
C ARG A 7 -1.89 -13.27 9.15
N GLU A 8 -1.01 -12.73 8.30
CA GLU A 8 0.27 -12.22 8.76
C GLU A 8 0.12 -11.00 9.69
N LEU A 9 -0.84 -10.11 9.41
CA LEU A 9 -1.19 -9.03 10.32
C LEU A 9 -1.77 -9.56 11.64
N ALA A 10 -2.61 -10.61 11.60
CA ALA A 10 -3.16 -11.23 12.80
C ALA A 10 -2.05 -11.79 13.70
N ASP A 11 -1.10 -12.54 13.11
CA ASP A 11 0.05 -13.10 13.82
C ASP A 11 0.89 -11.98 14.45
N LEU A 12 1.12 -10.91 13.70
CA LEU A 12 1.88 -9.75 14.16
C LEU A 12 1.18 -9.04 15.33
N LEU A 13 -0.10 -8.72 15.19
CA LEU A 13 -0.88 -8.04 16.23
C LEU A 13 -1.11 -8.92 17.46
N GLU A 14 -1.27 -10.23 17.31
CA GLU A 14 -1.34 -11.16 18.45
C GLU A 14 -0.04 -11.15 19.24
N SER A 15 1.12 -11.08 18.54
CA SER A 15 2.42 -10.97 19.21
C SER A 15 2.54 -9.68 20.02
N TRP A 16 1.83 -8.61 19.63
CA TRP A 16 1.83 -7.30 20.30
C TRP A 16 0.71 -7.14 21.35
N ARG A 17 -0.29 -8.01 21.34
CA ARG A 17 -1.55 -7.84 22.07
C ARG A 17 -1.40 -7.70 23.58
N ALA A 18 -0.45 -8.42 24.17
CA ALA A 18 -0.25 -8.48 25.61
C ALA A 18 1.16 -8.05 25.98
N LEU A 19 1.27 -6.99 26.79
CA LEU A 19 2.51 -6.57 27.42
C LEU A 19 2.63 -7.17 28.83
N ASN A 20 3.79 -7.76 29.11
CA ASN A 20 4.15 -8.09 30.49
C ASN A 20 4.52 -6.79 31.23
N PRO A 21 4.33 -6.71 32.57
CA PRO A 21 4.65 -5.50 33.34
C PRO A 21 6.10 -5.01 33.22
N THR A 22 7.03 -5.89 32.81
CA THR A 22 8.46 -5.60 32.67
C THR A 22 8.87 -5.29 31.22
N GLU A 23 7.95 -5.36 30.26
CA GLU A 23 8.24 -5.14 28.85
C GLU A 23 7.80 -3.75 28.41
N THR A 24 8.58 -3.15 27.51
CA THR A 24 8.16 -1.93 26.82
C THR A 24 7.46 -2.28 25.50
N VAL A 25 6.66 -1.35 25.01
CA VAL A 25 5.97 -1.43 23.72
C VAL A 25 6.96 -1.66 22.60
N GLU A 26 8.05 -0.90 22.60
CA GLU A 26 9.10 -0.96 21.59
C GLU A 26 9.78 -2.33 21.64
N GLY A 27 10.10 -2.81 22.84
CA GLY A 27 10.62 -4.16 23.05
C GLY A 27 9.72 -5.22 22.41
N ARG A 28 8.40 -5.12 22.59
CA ARG A 28 7.46 -6.06 22.00
C ARG A 28 7.30 -5.91 20.49
N ARG A 29 7.42 -4.69 19.98
CA ARG A 29 7.38 -4.35 18.55
C ARG A 29 8.70 -4.62 17.80
N GLY A 30 9.68 -5.27 18.43
CA GLY A 30 10.91 -5.72 17.79
C GLY A 30 12.17 -4.98 18.21
N GLY A 31 12.14 -4.26 19.33
CA GLY A 31 13.30 -3.60 19.93
C GLY A 31 13.21 -2.07 19.90
N PRO A 32 14.29 -1.37 20.26
CA PRO A 32 14.25 0.07 20.40
C PRO A 32 14.15 0.79 19.04
N PRO A 33 13.52 1.99 18.96
CA PRO A 33 13.35 2.75 17.73
C PRO A 33 14.66 3.25 17.09
N VAL A 34 15.80 3.12 17.78
CA VAL A 34 17.11 3.42 17.19
C VAL A 34 17.57 2.34 16.20
N ASN A 35 16.94 1.17 16.19
CA ASN A 35 17.30 0.06 15.30
C ASN A 35 16.53 0.11 13.99
N ALA A 36 17.22 0.03 12.85
CA ALA A 36 16.56 0.01 11.53
C ALA A 36 15.57 -1.16 11.37
N ALA A 37 15.84 -2.31 12.01
CA ALA A 37 14.94 -3.46 12.00
C ALA A 37 13.57 -3.17 12.65
N PHE A 38 13.53 -2.32 13.67
CA PHE A 38 12.28 -1.88 14.29
C PHE A 38 11.41 -1.15 13.25
N TRP A 39 11.97 -0.15 12.57
CA TRP A 39 11.24 0.62 11.56
C TRP A 39 10.83 -0.21 10.35
N ARG A 40 11.66 -1.16 9.91
CA ARG A 40 11.26 -2.11 8.86
C ARG A 40 10.05 -2.94 9.27
N ARG A 41 10.00 -3.39 10.52
CA ARG A 41 8.85 -4.14 11.05
C ARG A 41 7.59 -3.27 11.19
N GLN A 42 7.75 -2.00 11.55
CA GLN A 42 6.63 -1.04 11.57
C GLN A 42 6.11 -0.74 10.17
N ALA A 43 7.00 -0.50 9.20
CA ALA A 43 6.63 -0.28 7.80
C ALA A 43 5.88 -1.50 7.23
N HIS A 44 6.39 -2.71 7.49
CA HIS A 44 5.73 -3.96 7.11
C HIS A 44 4.32 -4.09 7.70
N ALA A 45 4.13 -3.72 8.98
CA ALA A 45 2.81 -3.72 9.61
C ALA A 45 1.82 -2.76 8.93
N VAL A 46 2.30 -1.58 8.51
CA VAL A 46 1.50 -0.60 7.77
C VAL A 46 1.12 -1.14 6.39
N GLU A 47 2.06 -1.76 5.68
CA GLU A 47 1.80 -2.39 4.37
C GLU A 47 0.72 -3.46 4.49
N LEU A 48 0.83 -4.36 5.46
CA LEU A 48 -0.17 -5.39 5.72
C LEU A 48 -1.55 -4.80 6.05
N LEU A 49 -1.61 -3.75 6.88
CA LEU A 49 -2.86 -3.08 7.23
C LEU A 49 -3.53 -2.43 6.01
N LEU A 50 -2.75 -1.77 5.15
CA LEU A 50 -3.25 -1.18 3.91
C LEU A 50 -3.81 -2.25 2.96
N GLU A 51 -3.15 -3.40 2.85
CA GLU A 51 -3.64 -4.51 2.04
C GLU A 51 -4.95 -5.10 2.58
N VAL A 52 -5.08 -5.21 3.91
CA VAL A 52 -6.30 -5.66 4.61
C VAL A 52 -7.46 -4.68 4.38
N ASP A 53 -7.23 -3.38 4.57
CA ASP A 53 -8.26 -2.34 4.36
C ASP A 53 -8.73 -2.30 2.90
N ALA A 54 -7.77 -2.38 1.97
CA ALA A 54 -8.08 -2.49 0.56
C ALA A 54 -8.87 -3.78 0.23
N ALA A 55 -8.59 -4.90 0.91
CA ALA A 55 -9.33 -6.13 0.74
C ALA A 55 -10.78 -6.00 1.22
N ILE A 56 -11.01 -5.39 2.38
CA ILE A 56 -12.35 -5.12 2.90
C ILE A 56 -13.11 -4.16 1.99
N THR A 57 -12.47 -3.10 1.51
CA THR A 57 -13.08 -2.17 0.56
C THR A 57 -13.54 -2.90 -0.71
N ARG A 58 -12.70 -3.77 -1.28
CA ARG A 58 -13.08 -4.60 -2.44
C ARG A 58 -14.20 -5.59 -2.14
N MET A 59 -14.26 -6.15 -0.93
CA MET A 59 -15.38 -6.98 -0.50
C MET A 59 -16.69 -6.18 -0.55
N ARG A 60 -16.68 -4.97 0.02
CA ARG A 60 -17.84 -4.06 0.06
C ARG A 60 -18.32 -3.70 -1.33
N GLU A 61 -17.41 -3.32 -2.23
CA GLU A 61 -17.72 -2.95 -3.62
C GLU A 61 -18.35 -4.10 -4.42
N ARG A 62 -17.98 -5.34 -4.09
CA ARG A 62 -18.59 -6.55 -4.66
C ARG A 62 -19.93 -6.93 -4.03
N GLY A 63 -20.51 -6.04 -3.21
CA GLY A 63 -21.78 -6.27 -2.51
C GLY A 63 -21.69 -7.28 -1.37
N ARG A 64 -20.49 -7.61 -0.90
CA ARG A 64 -20.33 -8.45 0.30
C ARG A 64 -20.55 -7.57 1.53
N ARG A 65 -21.21 -8.15 2.53
CA ARG A 65 -21.36 -7.50 3.83
C ARG A 65 -20.01 -7.41 4.53
N THR A 66 -19.62 -6.21 4.97
CA THR A 66 -18.33 -5.93 5.63
C THR A 66 -18.48 -5.23 6.98
N ASP A 67 -19.70 -4.92 7.41
CA ASP A 67 -20.00 -4.15 8.64
C ASP A 67 -19.33 -4.75 9.88
N HIS A 68 -19.18 -6.08 9.91
CA HIS A 68 -18.55 -6.81 11.01
C HIS A 68 -17.03 -6.60 11.12
N TYR A 69 -16.40 -5.94 10.14
CA TYR A 69 -15.00 -5.53 10.19
C TYR A 69 -14.80 -4.07 10.61
N GLU A 70 -15.84 -3.23 10.65
CA GLU A 70 -15.69 -1.80 10.89
C GLU A 70 -15.14 -1.48 12.28
N GLU A 71 -15.69 -2.12 13.32
CA GLU A 71 -15.17 -1.99 14.68
C GLU A 71 -13.78 -2.62 14.84
N PRO A 72 -13.52 -3.87 14.41
CA PRO A 72 -12.18 -4.45 14.41
C PRO A 72 -11.11 -3.59 13.70
N LEU A 73 -11.46 -2.95 12.58
CA LEU A 73 -10.55 -2.12 11.79
C LEU A 73 -9.97 -0.97 12.62
N ILE A 74 -10.79 -0.31 13.44
CA ILE A 74 -10.32 0.74 14.38
C ILE A 74 -9.24 0.18 15.30
N TYR A 75 -9.46 -1.00 15.87
CA TYR A 75 -8.47 -1.64 16.74
C TYR A 75 -7.19 -2.01 15.98
N TRP A 76 -7.27 -2.44 14.72
CA TRP A 76 -6.06 -2.73 13.93
C TRP A 76 -5.25 -1.46 13.66
N TYR A 77 -5.91 -0.34 13.32
CA TYR A 77 -5.26 0.96 13.20
C TYR A 77 -4.60 1.40 14.52
N ILE A 78 -5.28 1.25 15.65
CA ILE A 78 -4.70 1.48 16.98
C ILE A 78 -3.48 0.57 17.20
N GLY A 79 -3.59 -0.71 16.86
CA GLY A 79 -2.52 -1.69 17.01
C GLY A 79 -1.23 -1.32 16.28
N VAL A 80 -1.36 -0.74 15.08
CA VAL A 80 -0.23 -0.33 14.23
C VAL A 80 0.28 1.07 14.60
N PHE A 81 -0.61 2.05 14.78
CA PHE A 81 -0.23 3.46 14.89
C PHE A 81 -0.18 4.03 16.30
N ALA A 82 -0.79 3.38 17.30
CA ALA A 82 -0.90 4.01 18.61
C ALA A 82 0.49 4.25 19.24
N PRO A 83 0.72 5.46 19.79
CA PRO A 83 1.98 5.84 20.41
C PRO A 83 2.18 5.11 21.75
N ALA A 84 3.44 5.03 22.21
CA ALA A 84 3.83 4.21 23.36
C ALA A 84 3.13 4.61 24.68
N ASP A 85 2.74 5.87 24.82
CA ASP A 85 1.99 6.42 25.97
C ASP A 85 0.56 5.90 26.07
N VAL A 86 -0.09 5.58 24.93
CA VAL A 86 -1.40 4.89 24.92
C VAL A 86 -1.29 3.46 25.44
N TRP A 87 -0.07 2.92 25.45
CA TRP A 87 0.27 1.58 25.89
C TRP A 87 0.99 1.58 27.25
N ASP A 88 1.32 2.76 27.80
CA ASP A 88 2.05 2.88 29.05
C ASP A 88 1.16 2.40 30.20
N VAL A 89 1.64 1.36 30.88
CA VAL A 89 0.90 0.66 31.92
C VAL A 89 1.49 1.06 33.25
N SER A 90 0.69 1.70 34.10
CA SER A 90 1.01 1.82 35.53
C SER A 90 1.40 0.44 36.09
N ALA A 91 2.53 0.36 36.79
CA ALA A 91 3.43 -0.78 36.94
C ALA A 91 2.91 -2.14 37.51
N ASN A 92 1.61 -2.44 37.54
CA ASN A 92 1.10 -3.59 38.31
C ASN A 92 0.00 -4.44 37.64
N ARG A 93 -0.30 -4.30 36.34
CA ARG A 93 -1.28 -5.17 35.67
C ARG A 93 -0.88 -5.48 34.23
N SER A 94 -0.98 -6.74 33.82
CA SER A 94 -1.01 -7.10 32.40
C SER A 94 -2.29 -6.51 31.80
N ARG A 95 -2.17 -5.66 30.79
CA ARG A 95 -3.31 -5.14 30.05
C ARG A 95 -3.30 -5.70 28.64
N GLU A 96 -4.49 -6.11 28.21
CA GLU A 96 -4.76 -6.44 26.82
C GLU A 96 -4.97 -5.14 26.05
N ILE A 97 -4.12 -4.91 25.06
CA ILE A 97 -4.02 -3.63 24.33
C ILE A 97 -4.90 -3.68 23.09
N LEU A 98 -4.97 -4.86 22.48
CA LEU A 98 -5.86 -5.17 21.39
C LEU A 98 -6.83 -6.23 21.87
N PRO A 99 -8.14 -6.05 21.71
CA PRO A 99 -9.07 -7.06 22.15
C PRO A 99 -8.94 -8.31 21.26
N LYS A 100 -8.96 -9.50 21.87
CA LYS A 100 -8.82 -10.79 21.16
C LYS A 100 -9.81 -10.96 20.00
N HIS A 101 -11.02 -10.39 20.09
CA HIS A 101 -12.00 -10.46 19.00
C HIS A 101 -11.55 -9.73 17.74
N ALA A 102 -10.77 -8.64 17.85
CA ALA A 102 -10.25 -7.92 16.70
C ALA A 102 -9.18 -8.75 15.96
N VAL A 103 -8.31 -9.45 16.69
CA VAL A 103 -7.35 -10.39 16.09
C VAL A 103 -8.08 -11.58 15.45
N ASN A 104 -9.07 -12.15 16.13
CA ASN A 104 -9.88 -13.24 15.56
C ASN A 104 -10.60 -12.82 14.27
N ALA A 105 -11.03 -11.56 14.16
CA ALA A 105 -11.64 -11.04 12.94
C ALA A 105 -10.65 -10.99 11.76
N LEU A 106 -9.35 -10.74 12.00
CA LEU A 106 -8.31 -10.86 10.96
C LEU A 106 -8.11 -12.30 10.51
N TYR A 107 -8.09 -13.27 11.42
CA TYR A 107 -8.04 -14.68 11.02
C TYR A 107 -9.26 -15.10 10.20
N GLY A 108 -10.47 -14.68 10.60
CA GLY A 108 -11.68 -14.94 9.83
C GLY A 108 -11.69 -14.25 8.45
N LEU A 109 -11.12 -13.05 8.36
CA LEU A 109 -10.89 -12.39 7.08
C LEU A 109 -9.88 -13.18 6.24
N ALA A 110 -8.78 -13.64 6.84
CA ALA A 110 -7.78 -14.44 6.14
C ALA A 110 -8.40 -15.71 5.55
N ASP A 111 -9.19 -16.45 6.32
CA ASP A 111 -9.87 -17.65 5.85
C ASP A 111 -10.88 -17.33 4.74
N THR A 112 -11.52 -16.16 4.80
CA THR A 112 -12.40 -15.67 3.73
C THR A 112 -11.60 -15.36 2.45
N LEU A 113 -10.44 -14.72 2.57
CA LEU A 113 -9.56 -14.38 1.46
C LEU A 113 -8.90 -15.62 0.85
N ASP A 114 -8.60 -16.64 1.66
CA ASP A 114 -8.07 -17.94 1.22
C ASP A 114 -9.17 -18.79 0.55
N GLY A 115 -10.38 -18.77 1.08
CA GLY A 115 -11.47 -19.66 0.68
C GLY A 115 -12.34 -19.14 -0.46
N ALA A 116 -12.54 -17.83 -0.56
CA ALA A 116 -13.08 -17.26 -1.80
C ALA A 116 -11.94 -17.12 -2.79
N ALA A 117 -12.24 -17.23 -4.09
CA ALA A 117 -11.36 -16.76 -5.15
C ALA A 117 -11.24 -15.21 -5.07
N PHE A 118 -10.75 -14.67 -3.94
CA PHE A 118 -10.16 -13.35 -3.78
C PHE A 118 -8.75 -13.31 -4.36
N ALA A 119 -8.47 -14.15 -5.35
CA ALA A 119 -7.76 -13.62 -6.50
C ALA A 119 -8.44 -12.27 -6.79
N LEU A 120 -7.67 -11.19 -6.62
CA LEU A 120 -8.00 -9.93 -7.28
C LEU A 120 -8.47 -10.30 -8.68
N PRO A 121 -9.46 -9.61 -9.28
CA PRO A 121 -9.56 -9.74 -10.72
C PRO A 121 -8.18 -9.31 -11.19
N VAL A 122 -7.35 -10.28 -11.58
CA VAL A 122 -6.16 -10.04 -12.35
C VAL A 122 -6.80 -9.46 -13.58
N ILE A 123 -6.90 -8.12 -13.63
CA ILE A 123 -7.30 -7.44 -14.85
C ILE A 123 -6.24 -7.94 -15.80
N PRO A 124 -6.59 -8.84 -16.73
CA PRO A 124 -5.61 -9.39 -17.63
C PRO A 124 -5.00 -8.18 -18.29
N LEU A 125 -3.68 -8.08 -18.20
CA LEU A 125 -3.01 -7.04 -18.94
C LEU A 125 -3.18 -7.42 -20.41
N ASP A 126 -4.14 -6.79 -21.08
CA ASP A 126 -4.31 -6.98 -22.51
C ASP A 126 -3.14 -6.37 -23.28
N ASP A 127 -2.97 -6.82 -24.51
CA ASP A 127 -1.84 -6.41 -25.35
C ASP A 127 -1.81 -4.88 -25.58
N GLU A 128 -2.98 -4.23 -25.58
CA GLU A 128 -3.11 -2.79 -25.77
C GLU A 128 -2.58 -2.01 -24.55
N ASN A 129 -2.99 -2.40 -23.34
CA ASN A 129 -2.49 -1.80 -22.10
C ASN A 129 -1.01 -2.11 -21.89
N ALA A 130 -0.56 -3.33 -22.21
CA ALA A 130 0.85 -3.69 -22.16
C ALA A 130 1.69 -2.80 -23.09
N ALA A 131 1.26 -2.62 -24.34
CA ALA A 131 1.93 -1.76 -25.30
C ALA A 131 1.91 -0.28 -24.86
N GLY A 132 0.80 0.19 -24.28
CA GLY A 132 0.69 1.53 -23.69
C GLY A 132 1.70 1.76 -22.57
N ILE A 133 1.77 0.84 -21.60
CA ILE A 133 2.72 0.92 -20.48
C ILE A 133 4.16 0.88 -21.00
N HIS A 134 4.47 -0.03 -21.93
CA HIS A 134 5.80 -0.13 -22.54
C HIS A 134 6.21 1.18 -23.21
N GLY A 135 5.34 1.75 -24.04
CA GLY A 135 5.60 3.03 -24.71
C GLY A 135 5.75 4.20 -23.72
N GLY A 136 4.99 4.20 -22.62
CA GLY A 136 5.14 5.19 -21.56
C GLY A 136 6.50 5.09 -20.85
N ILE A 137 6.96 3.87 -20.54
CA ILE A 137 8.29 3.62 -19.95
C ILE A 137 9.39 4.09 -20.91
N GLU A 138 9.31 3.74 -22.19
CA GLU A 138 10.29 4.16 -23.21
C GLU A 138 10.36 5.68 -23.38
N ASP A 139 9.22 6.38 -23.34
CA ASP A 139 9.18 7.83 -23.41
C ASP A 139 9.91 8.46 -22.21
N ILE A 140 9.71 7.93 -21.00
CA ILE A 140 10.38 8.43 -19.78
C ILE A 140 11.89 8.18 -19.85
N GLU A 141 12.31 6.98 -20.26
CA GLU A 141 13.73 6.66 -20.46
C GLU A 141 14.38 7.57 -21.50
N THR A 142 13.66 7.85 -22.59
CA THR A 142 14.13 8.75 -23.65
C THR A 142 14.33 10.17 -23.11
N LEU A 143 13.41 10.66 -22.27
CA LEU A 143 13.54 11.96 -21.63
C LEU A 143 14.75 12.01 -20.70
N LEU A 144 15.00 10.95 -19.91
CA LEU A 144 16.16 10.85 -19.03
C LEU A 144 17.48 10.80 -19.81
N ASN A 145 17.58 9.90 -20.79
CA ASN A 145 18.82 9.64 -21.53
C ASN A 145 19.24 10.81 -22.42
N ASN A 146 18.29 11.58 -22.94
CA ASN A 146 18.58 12.77 -23.75
C ASN A 146 18.80 14.04 -22.91
N GLY A 147 18.78 13.93 -21.57
CA GLY A 147 18.90 15.09 -20.66
C GLY A 147 17.70 16.05 -20.72
N GLY A 148 16.57 15.58 -21.28
CA GLY A 148 15.32 16.32 -21.33
C GLY A 148 14.66 16.41 -19.96
N LEU A 149 14.66 15.30 -19.20
CA LEU A 149 14.21 15.26 -17.81
C LEU A 149 15.42 15.37 -16.88
N ARG A 150 15.53 16.48 -16.14
CA ARG A 150 16.65 16.73 -15.22
C ARG A 150 16.24 16.43 -13.79
N LEU A 151 16.84 15.42 -13.18
CA LEU A 151 16.60 15.03 -11.80
C LEU A 151 17.89 15.15 -10.97
N PRO A 152 17.80 15.40 -9.65
CA PRO A 152 18.92 15.18 -8.75
C PRO A 152 19.40 13.72 -8.82
N GLY A 153 20.70 13.45 -8.71
CA GLY A 153 21.27 12.12 -8.95
C GLY A 153 20.54 10.97 -8.23
N ALA A 154 20.24 11.12 -6.94
CA ALA A 154 19.51 10.09 -6.19
C ALA A 154 18.06 9.87 -6.69
N ALA A 155 17.39 10.93 -7.15
CA ALA A 155 16.05 10.84 -7.72
C ALA A 155 16.09 10.20 -9.12
N GLU A 156 17.13 10.51 -9.91
CA GLU A 156 17.35 9.88 -11.21
C GLU A 156 17.57 8.37 -11.05
N ASP A 157 18.48 7.97 -10.16
CA ASP A 157 18.78 6.57 -9.88
C ASP A 157 17.53 5.81 -9.43
N TYR A 158 16.72 6.42 -8.57
CA TYR A 158 15.47 5.84 -8.09
C TYR A 158 14.44 5.69 -9.22
N VAL A 159 14.22 6.70 -10.05
CA VAL A 159 13.32 6.60 -11.20
C VAL A 159 13.78 5.51 -12.17
N ARG A 160 15.09 5.41 -12.44
CA ARG A 160 15.66 4.34 -13.28
C ARG A 160 15.42 2.95 -12.68
N ALA A 161 15.58 2.80 -11.36
CA ALA A 161 15.28 1.55 -10.67
C ALA A 161 13.79 1.17 -10.78
N LEU A 162 12.88 2.13 -10.67
CA LEU A 162 11.45 1.90 -10.83
C LEU A 162 11.08 1.50 -12.26
N LEU A 163 11.67 2.15 -13.28
CA LEU A 163 11.46 1.81 -14.68
C LEU A 163 11.93 0.38 -14.99
N LEU A 164 13.10 -0.02 -14.47
CA LEU A 164 13.63 -1.37 -14.63
C LEU A 164 12.71 -2.41 -13.99
N GLN A 165 12.30 -2.20 -12.73
CA GLN A 165 11.39 -3.11 -12.02
C GLN A 165 10.03 -3.20 -12.73
N ALA A 166 9.49 -2.08 -13.21
CA ALA A 166 8.24 -2.06 -13.95
C ALA A 166 8.34 -2.89 -15.23
N ARG A 167 9.45 -2.83 -15.98
CA ARG A 167 9.68 -3.68 -17.15
C ARG A 167 9.75 -5.16 -16.81
N GLU A 168 10.57 -5.52 -15.83
CA GLU A 168 10.70 -6.93 -15.40
C GLU A 168 9.34 -7.51 -14.99
N LEU A 169 8.53 -6.72 -14.28
CA LEU A 169 7.19 -7.11 -13.88
C LEU A 169 6.20 -7.12 -15.04
N LEU A 170 6.34 -6.22 -16.03
CA LEU A 170 5.52 -6.21 -17.24
C LEU A 170 5.74 -7.49 -18.05
N ASP A 171 7.01 -7.87 -18.25
CA ASP A 171 7.40 -9.10 -18.96
C ASP A 171 6.93 -10.36 -18.21
N ALA A 172 7.04 -10.34 -16.87
CA ALA A 172 6.56 -11.44 -16.02
C ALA A 172 5.02 -11.50 -15.91
N SER A 173 4.33 -10.37 -16.07
CA SER A 173 2.86 -10.29 -15.90
C SER A 173 2.09 -11.08 -16.96
N ALA A 174 2.70 -11.34 -18.12
CA ALA A 174 2.20 -12.29 -19.12
C ALA A 174 1.97 -13.71 -18.55
N GLN A 175 2.59 -14.02 -17.39
CA GLN A 175 2.50 -15.32 -16.71
C GLN A 175 1.58 -15.30 -15.47
N GLY A 176 0.91 -14.18 -15.17
CA GLY A 176 -0.29 -14.18 -14.30
C GLY A 176 -0.24 -13.39 -12.98
N SER A 177 0.84 -12.67 -12.65
CA SER A 177 0.86 -11.76 -11.49
C SER A 177 1.01 -10.30 -11.92
N THR A 178 -0.03 -9.49 -11.67
CA THR A 178 -0.08 -8.06 -12.04
C THR A 178 0.02 -7.13 -10.82
N VAL A 179 -0.08 -7.65 -9.59
CA VAL A 179 -0.17 -6.81 -8.37
C VAL A 179 1.08 -5.97 -8.15
N ASP A 180 2.25 -6.60 -8.25
CA ASP A 180 3.53 -5.91 -8.09
C ASP A 180 3.75 -4.86 -9.17
N LEU A 181 3.31 -5.15 -10.41
CA LEU A 181 3.35 -4.19 -11.51
C LEU A 181 2.52 -2.95 -11.17
N VAL A 182 1.27 -3.11 -10.70
CA VAL A 182 0.41 -1.97 -10.32
C VAL A 182 1.10 -1.10 -9.28
N ARG A 183 1.66 -1.73 -8.25
CA ARG A 183 2.36 -1.03 -7.16
C ARG A 183 3.54 -0.22 -7.70
N LYS A 184 4.37 -0.81 -8.55
CA LYS A 184 5.55 -0.14 -9.11
C LYS A 184 5.19 0.97 -10.08
N LEU A 185 4.15 0.79 -10.90
CA LEU A 185 3.65 1.85 -11.76
C LEU A 185 3.06 3.01 -10.95
N ASN A 186 2.38 2.75 -9.83
CA ASN A 186 1.88 3.81 -8.93
C ASN A 186 3.03 4.60 -8.29
N GLU A 187 4.05 3.90 -7.79
CA GLU A 187 5.25 4.52 -7.21
C GLU A 187 5.97 5.41 -8.24
N LEU A 188 6.14 4.90 -9.47
CA LEU A 188 6.69 5.66 -10.60
C LEU A 188 5.84 6.89 -10.93
N VAL A 189 4.53 6.73 -11.12
CA VAL A 189 3.61 7.82 -11.46
C VAL A 189 3.63 8.90 -10.39
N GLY A 190 3.58 8.54 -9.10
CA GLY A 190 3.65 9.49 -8.00
C GLY A 190 4.95 10.30 -8.00
N MET A 191 6.08 9.64 -8.21
CA MET A 191 7.38 10.31 -8.33
C MET A 191 7.41 11.29 -9.51
N LEU A 192 6.91 10.89 -10.68
CA LEU A 192 6.90 11.74 -11.88
C LEU A 192 5.96 12.95 -11.73
N TYR A 193 4.81 12.79 -11.05
CA TYR A 193 3.95 13.92 -10.73
C TYR A 193 4.64 14.93 -9.79
N SER A 194 5.36 14.45 -8.78
CA SER A 194 6.15 15.33 -7.91
C SER A 194 7.16 16.17 -8.71
N VAL A 195 7.79 15.58 -9.73
CA VAL A 195 8.70 16.30 -10.64
C VAL A 195 7.98 17.31 -11.52
N ILE A 196 6.79 16.98 -12.02
CA ILE A 196 5.95 17.90 -12.80
C ILE A 196 5.55 19.11 -11.94
N GLU A 197 5.14 18.87 -10.69
CA GLU A 197 4.67 19.90 -9.77
C GLU A 197 5.80 20.80 -9.25
N SER A 198 7.03 20.29 -9.17
CA SER A 198 8.17 21.09 -8.72
C SER A 198 8.57 22.19 -9.72
N GLY A 199 8.00 22.21 -10.94
CA GLY A 199 8.15 23.30 -11.91
C GLY A 199 9.59 23.53 -12.43
N GLY A 200 10.48 22.55 -12.21
CA GLY A 200 11.90 22.66 -12.57
C GLY A 200 12.23 22.27 -14.02
N GLN A 201 11.23 21.86 -14.79
CA GLN A 201 11.36 21.42 -16.17
C GLN A 201 10.77 22.48 -17.12
N GLY A 202 11.23 22.53 -18.37
CA GLY A 202 10.57 23.36 -19.39
C GLY A 202 9.18 22.84 -19.75
N ASP A 203 8.31 23.70 -20.28
CA ASP A 203 6.91 23.36 -20.61
C ASP A 203 6.82 22.14 -21.55
N ASP A 204 7.66 22.09 -22.60
CA ASP A 204 7.71 20.96 -23.53
C ASP A 204 8.03 19.63 -22.84
N VAL A 205 9.04 19.63 -21.95
CA VAL A 205 9.43 18.45 -21.18
C VAL A 205 8.29 18.02 -20.26
N THR A 206 7.65 18.99 -19.61
CA THR A 206 6.53 18.75 -18.70
C THR A 206 5.35 18.11 -19.43
N ASP A 207 5.01 18.60 -20.62
CA ASP A 207 3.91 18.06 -21.41
C ASP A 207 4.21 16.68 -21.97
N ARG A 208 5.44 16.44 -22.42
CA ARG A 208 5.90 15.11 -22.83
C ARG A 208 5.88 14.13 -21.65
N LEU A 209 6.32 14.56 -20.47
CA LEU A 209 6.29 13.74 -19.27
C LEU A 209 4.86 13.41 -18.85
N ARG A 210 3.93 14.39 -18.89
CA ARG A 210 2.49 14.14 -18.66
C ARG A 210 1.92 13.14 -19.67
N SER A 211 2.32 13.26 -20.94
CA SER A 211 1.89 12.31 -21.97
C SER A 211 2.37 10.89 -21.66
N ALA A 212 3.63 10.72 -21.29
CA ALA A 212 4.20 9.43 -20.91
C ALA A 212 3.51 8.84 -19.67
N VAL A 213 3.29 9.67 -18.63
CA VAL A 213 2.54 9.28 -17.42
C VAL A 213 1.13 8.81 -17.76
N ARG A 214 0.42 9.50 -18.68
CA ARG A 214 -0.93 9.10 -19.13
C ARG A 214 -0.96 7.79 -19.90
N LYS A 215 0.16 7.31 -20.45
CA LYS A 215 0.23 5.98 -21.07
C LYS A 215 0.38 4.88 -20.03
N VAL A 216 1.00 5.19 -18.88
CA VAL A 216 1.19 4.28 -17.75
C VAL A 216 -0.05 4.25 -16.83
N GLN A 217 -0.71 5.40 -16.66
CA GLN A 217 -1.82 5.61 -15.73
C GLN A 217 -3.14 4.87 -16.00
N PRO A 218 -3.60 4.54 -17.23
CA PRO A 218 -4.96 4.04 -17.44
C PRO A 218 -5.23 2.75 -16.67
N TRP A 219 -4.18 1.95 -16.52
CA TRP A 219 -4.21 0.70 -15.77
C TRP A 219 -4.13 0.91 -14.25
N THR A 220 -3.41 1.94 -13.78
CA THR A 220 -3.40 2.30 -12.36
C THR A 220 -4.66 3.04 -11.93
N ALA A 221 -5.25 3.88 -12.79
CA ALA A 221 -6.52 4.56 -12.56
C ALA A 221 -7.70 3.59 -12.49
N GLY A 222 -7.61 2.46 -13.20
CA GLY A 222 -8.49 1.31 -13.00
C GLY A 222 -8.44 0.73 -11.58
N PHE A 223 -7.38 1.00 -10.79
CA PHE A 223 -7.26 0.68 -9.36
C PHE A 223 -7.48 1.92 -8.45
N VAL A 224 -7.03 3.11 -8.86
CA VAL A 224 -7.15 4.36 -8.09
C VAL A 224 -8.56 4.94 -8.14
N ARG A 225 -9.38 4.69 -9.18
CA ARG A 225 -10.82 5.02 -9.14
C ARG A 225 -11.55 4.23 -8.05
N PHE A 226 -11.11 3.01 -7.73
CA PHE A 226 -11.63 2.27 -6.57
C PHE A 226 -11.16 2.91 -5.26
N GLY A 227 -9.90 3.39 -5.18
CA GLY A 227 -9.39 4.09 -3.99
C GLY A 227 -9.96 5.52 -3.77
N ALA A 228 -10.19 6.28 -4.83
CA ALA A 228 -10.66 7.68 -4.76
C ALA A 228 -12.16 7.78 -4.44
N GLN A 229 -13.00 6.82 -4.89
CA GLN A 229 -14.39 6.73 -4.43
C GLN A 229 -14.48 6.45 -2.92
N ALA A 230 -13.54 5.71 -2.35
CA ALA A 230 -13.49 5.48 -0.90
C ALA A 230 -13.15 6.75 -0.09
N LEU A 231 -12.30 7.63 -0.62
CA LEU A 231 -11.96 8.92 0.01
C LEU A 231 -13.10 9.95 -0.11
N GLU A 232 -13.85 9.96 -1.20
CA GLU A 232 -15.02 10.84 -1.38
C GLU A 232 -16.17 10.47 -0.43
N ILE A 233 -16.34 9.17 -0.12
CA ILE A 233 -17.28 8.69 0.91
C ILE A 233 -16.79 9.07 2.31
N GLY A 234 -15.48 9.00 2.58
CA GLY A 234 -14.89 9.44 3.85
C GLY A 234 -14.99 10.95 4.11
N ALA A 235 -14.93 11.78 3.06
CA ALA A 235 -15.14 13.23 3.16
C ALA A 235 -16.60 13.56 3.55
N ASN A 236 -17.58 12.81 3.04
CA ASN A 236 -19.00 12.97 3.39
C ASN A 236 -19.35 12.49 4.82
N VAL A 237 -18.57 11.59 5.40
CA VAL A 237 -18.75 11.17 6.82
C VAL A 237 -18.35 12.29 7.79
N LYS A 238 -17.42 13.16 7.40
CA LYS A 238 -17.03 14.33 8.21
C LYS A 238 -18.14 15.38 8.30
N GLU A 239 -18.99 15.51 7.28
CA GLU A 239 -20.21 16.34 7.33
C GLU A 239 -21.35 15.71 8.14
N LEU A 240 -21.36 14.39 8.30
CA LEU A 240 -22.38 13.66 9.08
C LEU A 240 -22.06 13.56 10.58
N LEU A 241 -20.82 13.85 11.00
CA LEU A 241 -20.38 13.70 12.39
C LEU A 241 -20.01 15.02 13.11
N GLY A 242 -20.05 16.16 12.40
CA GLY A 242 -19.85 17.50 12.99
C GLY A 242 -18.41 17.99 12.97
#